data_AF-A0A2V8E7U2-F1
#
_entry.id   AF-A0A2V8E7U2-F1
#
_cell.length_a   1.000
_cell.length_b   1.000
_cell.length_c   1.000
_cell.angle_alpha   90.00
_cell.angle_beta   90.00
_cell.angle_gamma   90.00
#
_symmetry.space_group_name_H-M   'P 1'
#
loop_
_entity.id
_entity.type
_entity.pdbx_description
1 polymer ?
#
loop_
_entity_poly.entity_id
_entity_poly.type
_entity_poly.pdbx_seq_one_letter_code
_entity_poly.pdbx_strand_id
1 'polypeptide(L)'
;MTMVTQRSIVTAAGAMVLGLLMATAGYTWTASKTMYLSFSGPVALPGVTLPAGTYTFERVSDDVHVVRVSSRDQKTVYLTQFTELVDRPNG
;
A
#
# COMPACT_ATOMS: atom_id res chain seq x y z
N MET A 1 44.18 21.61 -25.38
CA MET A 1 42.81 22.09 -25.12
C MET A 1 41.85 20.89 -25.11
N THR A 2 41.63 20.23 -23.97
CA THR A 2 40.55 19.23 -23.78
C THR A 2 40.17 19.09 -22.29
N MET A 3 40.04 20.21 -21.56
CA MET A 3 39.54 20.19 -20.16
C MET A 3 38.04 20.53 -20.05
N VAL A 4 37.33 20.71 -21.17
CA VAL A 4 35.92 21.14 -21.18
C VAL A 4 34.93 19.97 -21.34
N THR A 5 35.40 18.74 -21.55
CA THR A 5 34.52 17.61 -21.88
C THR A 5 34.21 16.70 -20.68
N GLN A 6 35.09 16.62 -19.68
CA GLN A 6 34.92 15.68 -18.55
C GLN A 6 33.97 16.21 -17.47
N ARG A 7 33.96 17.52 -17.22
CA ARG A 7 33.10 18.14 -16.20
C ARG A 7 31.63 18.21 -16.63
N SER A 8 31.38 18.28 -17.93
CA SER A 8 30.06 18.43 -18.53
C SER A 8 29.28 17.12 -18.63
N ILE A 9 29.98 15.97 -18.70
CA ILE A 9 29.37 14.64 -18.75
C ILE A 9 28.86 14.22 -17.36
N VAL A 10 29.58 14.58 -16.29
CA VAL A 10 29.19 14.24 -14.91
C VAL A 10 27.93 14.99 -14.48
N THR A 11 27.77 16.24 -14.89
CA THR A 11 26.55 17.03 -14.61
C THR A 11 25.33 16.55 -15.40
N ALA A 12 25.50 16.07 -16.63
CA ALA A 12 24.39 15.53 -17.42
C ALA A 12 23.85 14.19 -16.88
N ALA A 13 24.74 13.30 -16.40
CA ALA A 13 24.34 12.03 -15.79
C ALA A 13 23.63 12.22 -14.44
N GLY A 14 24.07 13.18 -13.62
CA GLY A 14 23.43 13.50 -12.34
C GLY A 14 22.00 14.02 -12.48
N ALA A 15 21.73 14.84 -13.50
CA ALA A 15 20.39 15.36 -13.77
C ALA A 15 19.39 14.25 -14.20
N MET A 16 19.88 13.22 -14.89
CA MET A 16 19.03 12.12 -15.38
C MET A 16 18.62 11.15 -14.25
N VAL A 17 19.50 10.90 -13.27
CA VAL A 17 19.16 10.09 -12.08
C VAL A 17 18.18 10.83 -11.16
N LEU A 18 18.30 12.15 -11.05
CA LEU A 18 17.38 12.96 -10.23
C LEU A 18 15.97 13.05 -10.85
N GLY A 19 15.85 13.01 -12.18
CA GLY A 19 14.55 12.99 -12.88
C GLY A 19 13.77 11.68 -12.69
N LEU A 20 14.45 10.54 -12.56
CA LEU A 20 13.82 9.23 -12.34
C LEU A 20 13.26 9.05 -10.92
N LEU A 21 13.72 9.83 -9.95
CA LEU A 21 13.23 9.79 -8.57
C LEU A 21 11.92 10.56 -8.37
N MET A 22 11.51 11.41 -9.32
CA MET A 22 10.29 12.23 -9.20
C MET A 22 9.03 11.54 -9.76
N ALA A 23 9.14 10.31 -10.26
CA ALA A 23 8.01 9.53 -10.76
C ALA A 23 7.29 8.72 -9.66
N THR A 24 7.44 9.08 -8.38
CA THR A 24 6.48 8.65 -7.37
C THR A 24 5.23 9.49 -7.57
N ALA A 25 4.33 9.00 -8.42
CA ALA A 25 2.96 9.47 -8.49
C ALA A 25 2.48 9.73 -7.05
N GLY A 26 2.14 10.98 -6.77
CA GLY A 26 1.47 11.33 -5.54
C GLY A 26 0.11 10.65 -5.57
N TYR A 27 0.04 9.43 -5.06
CA TYR A 27 -1.22 8.84 -4.64
C TYR A 27 -1.72 9.78 -3.55
N THR A 28 -2.73 10.57 -3.89
CA THR A 28 -3.53 11.28 -2.92
C THR A 28 -4.12 10.20 -2.01
N TRP A 29 -3.44 9.96 -0.89
CA TRP A 29 -3.88 9.09 0.19
C TRP A 29 -5.12 9.77 0.79
N THR A 30 -6.28 9.61 0.14
CA THR A 30 -7.52 9.49 0.90
C THR A 30 -7.19 8.49 1.98
N ALA A 31 -7.39 8.85 3.23
CA ALA A 31 -6.91 8.10 4.38
C ALA A 31 -7.68 6.77 4.53
N SER A 32 -7.54 5.88 3.56
CA SER A 32 -7.91 4.47 3.63
C SER A 32 -7.31 3.97 4.93
N LYS A 33 -8.19 3.66 5.88
CA LYS A 33 -7.76 3.20 7.20
C LYS A 33 -7.20 1.79 7.04
N THR A 34 -5.91 1.71 6.74
CA THR A 34 -5.19 0.45 6.53
C THR A 34 -4.72 -0.10 7.88
N MET A 35 -4.99 -1.37 8.11
CA MET A 35 -4.59 -2.11 9.30
C MET A 35 -3.86 -3.38 8.87
N TYR A 36 -2.73 -3.65 9.51
CA TYR A 36 -2.00 -4.92 9.33
C TYR A 36 -2.32 -5.83 10.51
N LEU A 37 -2.86 -7.00 10.22
CA LEU A 37 -3.24 -7.96 11.24
C LEU A 37 -2.50 -9.28 11.01
N SER A 38 -1.85 -9.75 12.07
CA SER A 38 -1.11 -11.00 12.08
C SER A 38 -1.86 -12.04 12.89
N PHE A 39 -2.06 -13.21 12.30
CA PHE A 39 -2.72 -14.34 12.94
C PHE A 39 -1.73 -15.50 13.08
N SER A 40 -1.66 -16.07 14.28
CA SER A 40 -0.81 -17.23 14.58
C SER A 40 -1.46 -18.56 14.19
N GLY A 41 -2.71 -18.54 13.73
CA GLY A 41 -3.46 -19.72 13.30
C GLY A 41 -4.52 -19.34 12.25
N PRO A 42 -5.25 -20.32 11.71
CA PRO A 42 -6.29 -20.07 10.72
C PRO A 42 -7.41 -19.20 11.27
N VAL A 43 -7.86 -18.22 10.50
CA VAL A 43 -8.98 -17.34 10.84
C VAL A 43 -10.01 -17.37 9.72
N ALA A 44 -11.27 -17.63 10.08
CA ALA A 44 -12.37 -17.64 9.13
C ALA A 44 -12.89 -16.21 8.91
N LEU A 45 -13.06 -15.87 7.63
CA LEU A 45 -13.85 -14.74 7.15
C LEU A 45 -15.07 -15.27 6.38
N PRO A 46 -16.06 -14.45 6.05
CA PRO A 46 -17.16 -14.87 5.19
C PRO A 46 -16.64 -15.46 3.87
N GLY A 47 -16.92 -16.75 3.63
CA GLY A 47 -16.57 -17.45 2.40
C GLY A 47 -15.09 -17.81 2.21
N VAL A 48 -14.18 -17.43 3.10
CA VAL A 48 -12.74 -17.73 2.97
C VAL A 48 -12.09 -17.98 4.33
N THR A 49 -11.14 -18.90 4.39
CA THR A 49 -10.29 -19.09 5.57
C THR A 49 -8.89 -18.56 5.28
N LEU A 50 -8.43 -17.62 6.09
CA LEU A 50 -7.06 -17.12 6.05
C LEU A 50 -6.16 -18.07 6.84
N PRO A 51 -5.08 -18.61 6.26
CA PRO A 51 -4.07 -19.32 7.03
C PRO A 51 -3.32 -18.37 7.99
N ALA A 52 -2.45 -18.93 8.84
CA ALA A 52 -1.56 -18.13 9.67
C ALA A 52 -0.69 -17.24 8.78
N GLY A 53 -0.57 -15.96 9.15
CA GLY A 53 0.06 -14.97 8.29
C GLY A 53 -0.26 -13.54 8.67
N THR A 54 0.25 -12.60 7.88
CA THR A 54 -0.06 -11.16 8.01
C THR A 54 -0.83 -10.69 6.79
N TYR A 55 -1.91 -9.97 7.05
CA TYR A 55 -2.85 -9.51 6.05
C TYR A 55 -3.09 -8.01 6.15
N THR A 56 -3.43 -7.41 5.03
CA THR A 56 -3.81 -6.01 4.92
C THR A 56 -5.32 -5.94 4.94
N PHE A 57 -5.88 -5.26 5.93
CA PHE A 57 -7.27 -4.87 6.00
C PHE A 57 -7.36 -3.40 5.65
N GLU A 58 -8.16 -3.02 4.67
CA GLU A 58 -8.28 -1.63 4.27
C GLU A 58 -9.72 -1.29 3.91
N ARG A 59 -10.09 -0.04 4.19
CA ARG A 59 -11.31 0.54 3.67
C ARG A 59 -11.04 1.09 2.27
N VAL A 60 -11.85 0.67 1.30
CA VAL A 60 -11.66 1.03 -0.12
C VAL A 60 -12.03 2.50 -0.40
N SER A 61 -13.04 3.04 0.29
CA SER A 61 -13.40 4.47 0.26
C SER A 61 -14.09 4.88 1.56
N ASP A 62 -14.05 6.16 1.92
CA ASP A 62 -14.72 6.63 3.14
C ASP A 62 -16.24 6.65 3.01
N ASP A 63 -16.76 6.90 1.80
CA ASP A 63 -18.19 6.99 1.50
C ASP A 63 -18.87 5.61 1.44
N VAL A 64 -18.11 4.55 1.17
CA VAL A 64 -18.65 3.19 1.00
C VAL A 64 -18.05 2.31 2.08
N HIS A 65 -18.90 1.68 2.89
CA HIS A 65 -18.47 0.80 3.98
C HIS A 65 -17.97 -0.56 3.47
N VAL A 66 -17.02 -0.56 2.53
CA VAL A 66 -16.40 -1.76 1.96
C VAL A 66 -15.01 -1.94 2.53
N VAL A 67 -14.77 -3.14 3.07
CA VAL A 67 -13.46 -3.59 3.51
C VAL A 67 -12.90 -4.60 2.52
N ARG A 68 -11.64 -4.40 2.15
CA ARG A 68 -10.84 -5.34 1.40
C ARG A 68 -9.80 -5.98 2.30
N VAL A 69 -9.64 -7.28 2.15
CA VAL A 69 -8.60 -8.07 2.83
C VAL A 69 -7.70 -8.69 1.78
N SER A 70 -6.41 -8.37 1.85
CA SER A 70 -5.40 -8.88 0.93
C SER A 70 -4.20 -9.47 1.65
N SER A 71 -3.36 -10.19 0.91
CA SER A 71 -2.00 -10.52 1.35
C SER A 71 -1.23 -9.25 1.71
N ARG A 72 -0.19 -9.39 2.53
CA ARG A 72 0.66 -8.27 2.97
C ARG A 72 1.28 -7.49 1.80
N ASP A 73 1.62 -8.17 0.71
CA ASP A 73 2.14 -7.57 -0.52
C ASP A 73 1.03 -7.02 -1.44
N GLN A 74 -0.23 -7.10 -1.02
CA GLN A 74 -1.43 -6.65 -1.71
C GLN A 74 -1.68 -7.32 -3.08
N LYS A 75 -0.96 -8.40 -3.40
CA LYS A 75 -1.11 -9.10 -4.69
C LYS A 75 -2.28 -10.06 -4.74
N THR A 76 -2.69 -10.60 -3.59
CA THR A 76 -3.79 -11.56 -3.49
C THR A 76 -4.90 -10.95 -2.66
N VAL A 77 -6.08 -10.77 -3.26
CA VAL A 77 -7.28 -10.33 -2.54
C VAL A 77 -8.06 -11.56 -2.08
N TYR A 78 -8.31 -11.66 -0.78
CA TYR A 78 -9.06 -12.77 -0.17
C TYR A 78 -10.53 -12.41 0.04
N LEU A 79 -10.84 -11.14 0.31
CA LEU A 79 -12.19 -10.67 0.57
C LEU A 79 -12.36 -9.23 0.09
N THR A 80 -13.50 -8.91 -0.50
CA THR A 80 -13.99 -7.54 -0.67
C THR A 80 -15.48 -7.54 -0.36
N GLN A 81 -15.89 -6.92 0.74
CA GLN A 81 -17.28 -7.01 1.20
C GLN A 81 -17.73 -5.75 1.93
N PHE A 82 -19.04 -5.50 1.91
CA PHE A 82 -19.68 -4.52 2.76
C PHE A 82 -19.55 -4.91 4.24
N THR A 83 -19.35 -3.90 5.07
CA THR A 83 -19.19 -3.95 6.52
C THR A 83 -19.98 -2.81 7.14
N GLU A 84 -20.22 -2.85 8.44
CA GLU A 84 -20.83 -1.73 9.16
C GLU A 84 -19.79 -1.02 10.02
N LEU A 85 -19.95 0.28 10.16
CA LEU A 85 -19.15 1.07 11.10
C LEU A 85 -19.63 0.77 12.51
N VAL A 86 -18.73 0.25 13.34
CA VAL A 86 -18.98 0.03 14.76
C VAL A 86 -18.01 0.90 15.55
N ASP A 87 -18.55 1.67 16.49
CA ASP A 87 -17.75 2.46 17.40
C ASP A 87 -16.86 1.56 18.25
N ARG A 88 -15.63 2.01 18.49
CA ARG A 88 -14.72 1.28 19.36
C ARG A 88 -15.33 1.24 20.76
N PRO A 89 -15.50 0.06 21.38
CA PRO A 89 -16.03 -0.02 22.73
C PRO A 89 -15.15 0.77 23.71
N ASN A 90 -15.80 1.48 24.62
CA ASN A 90 -15.13 2.14 25.74
C ASN A 90 -14.57 1.03 26.65
N GLY A 91 -13.25 1.03 26.82
CA GLY A 91 -12.55 0.03 27.64
C GLY A 91 -12.86 0.13 29.11
#